data_AF-A0A174RJL4-F1
#
_entry.id   AF-A0A174RJL4-F1
#
_cell.length_a   1.000
_cell.length_b   1.000
_cell.length_c   1.000
_cell.angle_alpha   90.00
_cell.angle_beta   90.00
_cell.angle_gamma   90.00
#
_symmetry.space_group_name_H-M   'P 1'
#
loop_
_entity.id
_entity.type
_entity.pdbx_description
1 polymer ?
#
loop_
_entity_poly.entity_id
_entity_poly.type
_entity_poly.pdbx_seq_one_letter_code
_entity_poly.pdbx_strand_id
1 'polypeptide(L)'
;MTTIICEMDSMELCVWKEKHLQRACSGDEWIFREKEKEPEGIRVNFDVTHAYEIFSCLGRYWGDFNSCPDSETMGRVAKRWEEKYGLKLVELSHDTLTFQSDRRISKKEAVEITEETVELCAEIVNGKENQQIETISRTGRITLWWD
;
A
#
# COMPACT_ATOMS: atom_id res chain seq x y z
N MET A 1 3.13 -13.86 -9.70
CA MET A 1 2.30 -13.97 -8.47
C MET A 1 3.03 -13.25 -7.36
N THR A 2 2.43 -12.15 -6.91
CA THR A 2 2.98 -11.30 -5.85
C THR A 2 2.06 -11.39 -4.65
N THR A 3 2.64 -11.67 -3.48
CA THR A 3 1.90 -11.71 -2.22
C THR A 3 2.03 -10.37 -1.52
N ILE A 4 0.89 -9.73 -1.20
CA ILE A 4 0.83 -8.51 -0.41
C ILE A 4 -0.02 -8.77 0.83
N ILE A 5 0.39 -8.21 1.96
CA ILE A 5 -0.44 -8.21 3.16
C ILE A 5 -1.40 -7.03 3.04
N CYS A 6 -2.69 -7.31 2.94
CA CYS A 6 -3.72 -6.28 2.86
C CYS A 6 -4.57 -6.31 4.13
N GLU A 7 -4.54 -5.21 4.88
CA GLU A 7 -5.44 -5.01 5.99
C GLU A 7 -6.78 -4.49 5.47
N MET A 8 -7.86 -5.16 5.85
CA MET A 8 -9.23 -4.82 5.43
C MET A 8 -9.88 -4.02 6.55
N ASP A 9 -9.47 -2.76 6.68
CA ASP A 9 -9.79 -1.85 7.78
C ASP A 9 -10.75 -0.71 7.39
N SER A 10 -11.09 -0.58 6.10
CA SER A 10 -12.16 0.30 5.63
C SER A 10 -13.35 -0.46 5.03
N MET A 11 -14.50 0.22 4.98
CA MET A 11 -15.70 -0.32 4.35
C MET A 11 -15.48 -0.60 2.85
N GLU A 12 -14.76 0.28 2.17
CA GLU A 12 -14.46 0.19 0.74
C GLU A 12 -13.61 -1.05 0.43
N LEU A 13 -12.57 -1.30 1.22
CA LEU A 13 -11.73 -2.50 1.10
C LEU A 13 -12.49 -3.77 1.47
N CYS A 14 -13.36 -3.72 2.48
CA CYS A 14 -14.25 -4.83 2.80
C CYS A 14 -15.19 -5.17 1.64
N VAL A 15 -15.81 -4.15 1.02
CA VAL A 15 -16.68 -4.32 -0.15
C VAL A 15 -15.89 -4.88 -1.35
N TRP A 16 -14.65 -4.43 -1.55
CA TRP A 16 -13.78 -4.98 -2.59
C TRP A 16 -13.48 -6.47 -2.35
N LYS A 17 -13.11 -6.85 -1.12
CA LYS A 17 -12.88 -8.24 -0.71
C LYS A 17 -14.10 -9.12 -0.98
N GLU A 18 -15.30 -8.70 -0.60
CA GLU A 18 -16.53 -9.47 -0.86
C GLU A 18 -16.79 -9.66 -2.35
N LYS A 19 -16.60 -8.62 -3.15
CA LYS A 19 -16.89 -8.68 -4.60
C LYS A 19 -15.86 -9.47 -5.40
N HIS A 20 -14.59 -9.39 -5.00
CA HIS A 20 -13.47 -9.83 -5.83
C HIS A 20 -12.68 -11.01 -5.26
N LEU A 21 -12.62 -11.18 -3.93
CA LEU A 21 -11.93 -12.32 -3.31
C LEU A 21 -12.89 -13.50 -3.01
N GLN A 22 -14.15 -13.24 -2.65
CA GLN A 22 -15.08 -14.33 -2.29
C GLN A 22 -15.64 -15.13 -3.47
N ARG A 23 -15.43 -14.72 -4.72
CA ARG A 23 -15.87 -15.50 -5.90
C ARG A 23 -15.04 -16.75 -6.21
N ALA A 24 -13.98 -17.03 -5.44
CA ALA A 24 -13.13 -18.21 -5.62
C ALA A 24 -13.35 -19.35 -4.61
N CYS A 25 -14.19 -19.16 -3.58
CA CYS A 25 -14.53 -20.21 -2.63
C CYS A 25 -16.04 -20.49 -2.68
N SER A 26 -16.38 -21.74 -2.99
CA SER A 26 -17.74 -22.25 -3.12
C SER A 26 -18.67 -21.88 -1.95
N GLY A 27 -19.83 -21.32 -2.28
CA GLY A 27 -21.09 -21.86 -1.78
C GLY A 27 -21.82 -21.18 -0.62
N ASP A 28 -21.22 -20.24 0.11
CA ASP A 28 -21.92 -19.57 1.22
C ASP A 28 -21.97 -18.05 1.03
N GLU A 29 -23.18 -17.51 0.82
CA GLU A 29 -23.46 -16.08 0.86
C GLU A 29 -23.15 -15.54 2.26
N TRP A 30 -22.08 -14.77 2.38
CA TRP A 30 -21.85 -13.94 3.56
C TRP A 30 -22.67 -12.66 3.41
N ILE A 31 -23.75 -12.57 4.18
CA ILE A 31 -24.48 -11.32 4.38
C ILE A 31 -23.62 -10.44 5.29
N PHE A 32 -23.12 -9.31 4.79
CA PHE A 32 -22.47 -8.29 5.61
C PHE A 32 -23.45 -7.84 6.70
N ARG A 33 -23.18 -8.25 7.94
CA ARG A 33 -23.79 -7.68 9.13
C ARG A 33 -22.78 -6.70 9.68
N GLU A 34 -23.23 -5.46 9.83
CA GLU A 34 -22.58 -4.33 10.50
C GLU A 34 -22.31 -4.66 11.99
N LYS A 35 -21.44 -5.64 12.23
CA LYS A 35 -20.80 -5.87 13.51
C LYS A 35 -19.36 -5.48 13.30
N GLU A 36 -18.94 -4.47 14.06
CA GLU A 36 -17.56 -4.15 14.40
C GLU A 36 -16.71 -5.44 14.41
N LYS A 37 -16.10 -5.75 13.27
CA LYS A 37 -15.05 -6.74 13.20
C LYS A 37 -13.77 -5.92 13.25
N GLU A 38 -12.97 -6.19 14.27
CA GLU A 38 -11.59 -5.75 14.35
C GLU A 38 -10.92 -5.92 12.97
N PRO A 39 -10.11 -4.95 12.52
CA PRO A 39 -9.44 -5.05 11.24
C PRO A 39 -8.65 -6.37 11.16
N GLU A 40 -9.02 -7.22 10.20
CA GLU A 40 -8.32 -8.48 9.97
C GLU A 40 -7.23 -8.22 8.91
N GLY A 41 -5.97 -8.30 9.33
CA GLY A 41 -4.84 -8.34 8.40
C GLY A 41 -4.86 -9.64 7.58
N ILE A 42 -5.24 -9.55 6.30
CA ILE A 42 -5.38 -10.72 5.43
C ILE A 42 -4.25 -10.74 4.41
N ARG A 43 -3.61 -11.90 4.25
CA ARG A 43 -2.66 -12.10 3.15
C ARG A 43 -3.43 -12.34 1.86
N VAL A 44 -3.30 -11.42 0.91
CA VAL A 44 -3.95 -11.53 -0.40
C VAL A 44 -2.88 -11.82 -1.45
N ASN A 45 -3.08 -12.90 -2.20
CA ASN A 45 -2.25 -13.20 -3.37
C ASN A 45 -2.89 -12.55 -4.58
N PHE A 46 -2.18 -11.62 -5.19
CA PHE A 46 -2.60 -11.02 -6.44
C PHE A 46 -1.88 -11.73 -7.58
N ASP A 47 -2.66 -12.13 -8.60
CA ASP A 47 -2.09 -12.62 -9.85
C ASP A 47 -1.66 -11.45 -10.74
N VAL A 48 -0.66 -10.74 -10.24
CA VAL A 48 -0.02 -9.60 -10.89
C VAL A 48 1.46 -9.89 -11.12
N THR A 49 2.02 -9.23 -12.13
CA THR A 49 3.46 -9.33 -12.43
C THR A 49 4.25 -8.39 -11.52
N HIS A 50 3.74 -7.17 -11.35
CA HIS A 50 4.36 -6.14 -10.51
C HIS A 50 3.43 -5.72 -9.38
N ALA A 51 4.01 -5.36 -8.24
CA ALA A 51 3.24 -5.04 -7.02
C ALA A 51 2.34 -3.81 -7.22
N TYR A 52 2.77 -2.82 -8.00
CA TYR A 52 1.99 -1.62 -8.28
C TYR A 52 0.71 -1.88 -9.10
N GLU A 53 0.59 -3.02 -9.79
CA GLU A 53 -0.62 -3.35 -10.59
C GLU A 53 -1.86 -3.55 -9.69
N ILE A 54 -1.65 -3.78 -8.39
CA ILE A 54 -2.72 -3.93 -7.40
C ILE A 54 -3.59 -2.69 -7.30
N PHE A 55 -3.05 -1.50 -7.51
CA PHE A 55 -3.86 -0.28 -7.55
C PHE A 55 -4.87 -0.28 -8.71
N SER A 56 -4.55 -0.91 -9.84
CA SER A 56 -5.56 -1.13 -10.90
C SER A 56 -6.63 -2.15 -10.49
N CYS A 57 -6.27 -3.14 -9.66
CA CYS A 57 -7.24 -4.09 -9.11
C CYS A 57 -8.17 -3.46 -8.06
N LEU A 58 -7.63 -2.58 -7.21
CA LEU A 58 -8.38 -1.86 -6.18
C LEU A 58 -9.26 -0.77 -6.80
N GLY A 59 -8.74 -0.01 -7.77
CA GLY A 59 -9.48 1.07 -8.43
C GLY A 59 -10.12 2.01 -7.41
N ARG A 60 -11.41 2.31 -7.59
CA ARG A 60 -12.18 3.21 -6.69
C ARG A 60 -12.33 2.74 -5.24
N TYR A 61 -11.85 1.53 -4.89
CA TYR A 61 -12.00 0.98 -3.55
C TYR A 61 -10.83 1.35 -2.61
N TRP A 62 -9.86 2.13 -3.10
CA TRP A 62 -8.71 2.58 -2.32
C TRP A 62 -8.27 3.99 -2.75
N GLY A 63 -7.88 4.82 -1.78
CA GLY A 63 -7.44 6.20 -2.00
C GLY A 63 -8.58 7.21 -2.15
N ASP A 64 -8.24 8.42 -2.59
CA ASP A 64 -9.19 9.55 -2.80
C ASP A 64 -9.93 9.99 -1.52
N PHE A 65 -9.31 9.80 -0.37
CA PHE A 65 -9.75 10.32 0.92
C PHE A 65 -8.75 11.37 1.41
N ASN A 66 -9.24 12.47 1.99
CA ASN A 66 -8.42 13.57 2.48
C ASN A 66 -7.40 14.07 1.44
N SER A 67 -6.09 13.92 1.72
CA SER A 67 -5.01 14.24 0.77
C SER A 67 -4.39 12.99 0.14
N CYS A 68 -4.92 11.80 0.42
CA CYS A 68 -4.48 10.56 -0.17
C CYS A 68 -4.80 10.56 -1.68
N PRO A 69 -3.81 10.30 -2.55
CA PRO A 69 -4.05 10.17 -3.98
C PRO A 69 -5.07 9.08 -4.30
N ASP A 70 -5.75 9.22 -5.44
CA ASP A 70 -6.53 8.11 -5.97
C ASP A 70 -5.65 6.91 -6.34
N SER A 71 -6.28 5.75 -6.46
CA SER A 71 -5.60 4.50 -6.78
C SER A 71 -4.79 4.57 -8.08
N GLU A 72 -5.30 5.23 -9.13
CA GLU A 72 -4.58 5.32 -10.41
C GLU A 72 -3.28 6.12 -10.27
N THR A 73 -3.35 7.25 -9.59
CA THR A 73 -2.23 8.14 -9.31
C THR A 73 -1.20 7.42 -8.45
N MET A 74 -1.63 6.74 -7.39
CA MET A 74 -0.74 5.97 -6.54
C MET A 74 -0.10 4.79 -7.28
N GLY A 75 -0.81 4.14 -8.19
CA GLY A 75 -0.26 3.11 -9.07
C GLY A 75 0.89 3.63 -9.95
N ARG A 76 0.76 4.84 -10.51
CA ARG A 76 1.83 5.48 -11.31
C ARG A 76 3.05 5.83 -10.45
N VAL A 77 2.83 6.30 -9.22
CA VAL A 77 3.90 6.60 -8.25
C VAL A 77 4.63 5.32 -7.86
N ALA A 78 3.90 4.28 -7.45
CA ALA A 78 4.45 2.99 -7.07
C ALA A 78 5.26 2.35 -8.21
N LYS A 79 4.77 2.44 -9.46
CA LYS A 79 5.52 2.00 -10.63
C LYS A 79 6.85 2.74 -10.78
N ARG A 80 6.82 4.08 -10.71
CA ARG A 80 8.05 4.90 -10.79
C ARG A 80 9.03 4.56 -9.68
N TRP A 81 8.54 4.34 -8.46
CA TRP A 81 9.36 3.97 -7.31
C TRP A 81 9.98 2.57 -7.44
N GLU A 82 9.25 1.61 -7.98
CA GLU A 82 9.79 0.29 -8.30
C GLU A 82 10.90 0.41 -9.36
N GLU A 83 10.65 1.11 -10.46
CA GLU A 83 11.61 1.27 -11.57
C GLU A 83 12.86 2.06 -11.15
N LYS A 84 12.69 3.16 -10.41
CA LYS A 84 13.79 4.08 -10.04
C LYS A 84 14.54 3.58 -8.81
N TYR A 85 13.83 3.19 -7.75
CA TYR A 85 14.42 2.88 -6.43
C TYR A 85 14.41 1.38 -6.10
N GLY A 86 13.73 0.55 -6.89
CA GLY A 86 13.51 -0.87 -6.56
C GLY A 86 12.50 -1.07 -5.43
N LEU A 87 11.72 -0.05 -5.06
CA LEU A 87 10.75 -0.09 -3.98
C LEU A 87 9.46 -0.78 -4.44
N LYS A 88 9.18 -1.95 -3.89
CA LYS A 88 7.97 -2.74 -4.17
C LYS A 88 6.99 -2.62 -3.01
N LEU A 89 5.70 -2.48 -3.32
CA LEU A 89 4.66 -2.54 -2.31
C LEU A 89 4.64 -3.95 -1.68
N VAL A 90 4.59 -4.02 -0.35
CA VAL A 90 4.56 -5.28 0.42
C VAL A 90 3.41 -5.34 1.41
N GLU A 91 2.93 -4.19 1.90
CA GLU A 91 1.79 -4.09 2.81
C GLU A 91 0.92 -2.89 2.42
N LEU A 92 -0.40 -3.04 2.54
CA LEU A 92 -1.40 -2.03 2.23
C LEU A 92 -2.54 -2.09 3.25
N SER A 93 -2.94 -0.94 3.78
CA SER A 93 -4.19 -0.74 4.53
C SER A 93 -5.00 0.38 3.87
N HIS A 94 -6.10 0.82 4.50
CA HIS A 94 -6.82 2.01 4.07
C HIS A 94 -5.91 3.24 4.02
N ASP A 95 -5.12 3.46 5.06
CA ASP A 95 -4.36 4.70 5.31
C ASP A 95 -2.85 4.53 5.28
N THR A 96 -2.32 3.30 5.17
CA THR A 96 -0.89 3.03 5.10
C THR A 96 -0.49 2.24 3.87
N LEU A 97 0.70 2.55 3.36
CA LEU A 97 1.37 1.75 2.33
C LEU A 97 2.80 1.49 2.76
N THR A 98 3.22 0.23 2.79
CA THR A 98 4.62 -0.11 3.00
C THR A 98 5.29 -0.63 1.74
N PHE A 99 6.41 -0.01 1.40
CA PHE A 99 7.33 -0.39 0.35
C PHE A 99 8.61 -0.98 0.93
N GLN A 100 9.18 -1.94 0.21
CA GLN A 100 10.46 -2.56 0.51
C GLN A 100 11.32 -2.59 -0.77
N SER A 101 12.56 -2.13 -0.66
CA SER A 101 13.54 -2.26 -1.74
C SER A 101 14.31 -3.58 -1.62
N ASP A 102 14.51 -4.23 -2.76
CA ASP A 102 15.37 -5.42 -2.90
C ASP A 102 16.86 -5.07 -2.97
N ARG A 103 17.18 -3.77 -3.10
CA ARG A 103 18.55 -3.27 -3.17
C ARG A 103 18.79 -2.22 -2.11
N ARG A 104 20.08 -1.89 -1.92
CA ARG A 104 20.45 -0.78 -1.05
C ARG A 104 19.95 0.53 -1.65
N ILE A 105 19.29 1.34 -0.82
CA ILE A 105 18.93 2.71 -1.09
C ILE A 105 20.06 3.62 -0.59
N SER A 106 20.60 4.46 -1.47
CA SER A 106 21.60 5.46 -1.10
C SER A 106 20.96 6.60 -0.30
N LYS A 107 21.76 7.36 0.46
CA LYS A 107 21.24 8.55 1.17
C LYS A 107 20.64 9.59 0.22
N LYS A 108 21.20 9.71 -1.00
CA LYS A 108 20.68 10.62 -2.02
C LYS A 108 19.28 10.18 -2.48
N GLU A 109 19.11 8.90 -2.79
CA GLU A 109 17.79 8.36 -3.15
C GLU A 109 16.82 8.47 -1.98
N ALA A 110 17.26 8.22 -0.75
CA ALA A 110 16.40 8.39 0.44
C ALA A 110 15.90 9.83 0.59
N VAL A 111 16.73 10.84 0.29
CA VAL A 111 16.31 12.26 0.25
C VAL A 111 15.28 12.48 -0.86
N GLU A 112 15.53 12.00 -2.08
CA GLU A 112 14.58 12.13 -3.20
C GLU A 112 13.23 11.48 -2.88
N ILE A 113 13.24 10.31 -2.23
CA ILE A 113 12.00 9.63 -1.82
C ILE A 113 11.25 10.43 -0.75
N THR A 114 11.95 11.01 0.22
CA THR A 114 11.33 11.88 1.22
C THR A 114 10.71 13.12 0.58
N GLU A 115 11.37 13.74 -0.40
CA GLU A 115 10.82 14.88 -1.16
C GLU A 115 9.56 14.47 -1.94
N GLU A 116 9.61 13.36 -2.67
CA GLU A 116 8.43 12.82 -3.38
C GLU A 116 7.28 12.47 -2.41
N THR A 117 7.59 12.07 -1.18
CA THR A 117 6.58 11.76 -0.16
C THR A 117 5.83 13.01 0.31
N VAL A 118 6.53 14.15 0.43
CA VAL A 118 5.92 15.45 0.74
C VAL A 118 4.97 15.87 -0.38
N GLU A 119 5.31 15.62 -1.64
CA GLU A 119 4.42 15.88 -2.79
C GLU A 119 3.15 15.03 -2.77
N LEU A 120 3.18 13.85 -2.13
CA LEU A 120 2.03 12.98 -1.93
C LEU A 120 1.18 13.35 -0.70
N CYS A 121 1.56 14.41 0.02
CA CYS A 121 0.93 14.80 1.29
C CYS A 121 0.88 13.64 2.30
N ALA A 122 1.88 12.75 2.27
CA ALA A 122 1.96 11.60 3.17
C ALA A 122 3.03 11.81 4.24
N GLU A 123 2.87 11.14 5.38
CA GLU A 123 3.89 11.08 6.41
C GLU A 123 4.71 9.79 6.30
N ILE A 124 6.01 9.87 6.56
CA ILE A 124 6.87 8.69 6.68
C ILE A 124 6.91 8.25 8.14
N VAL A 125 6.34 7.09 8.44
CA VAL A 125 6.28 6.57 9.83
C VAL A 125 7.51 5.77 10.24
N ASN A 126 8.52 5.61 9.36
CA ASN A 126 9.74 4.88 9.69
C ASN A 126 10.70 5.70 10.56
N GLY A 127 10.73 5.38 11.85
CA GLY A 127 11.66 6.00 12.79
C GLY A 127 11.27 7.44 13.13
N LYS A 128 12.20 8.17 13.76
CA LYS A 128 11.99 9.59 14.09
C LYS A 128 12.21 10.44 12.85
N GLU A 129 11.50 11.56 12.77
CA GLU A 129 11.57 12.52 11.63
C GLU A 129 13.02 12.85 11.22
N ASN A 130 13.87 13.19 12.19
CA ASN A 130 15.28 13.51 11.94
C ASN A 130 16.19 12.31 11.60
N GLN A 131 15.65 11.10 11.52
CA GLN A 131 16.36 9.84 11.25
C GLN A 131 15.76 9.07 10.06
N GLN A 132 14.75 9.62 9.37
CA GLN A 132 14.08 8.95 8.26
C GLN A 132 15.06 8.60 7.14
N ILE A 133 15.90 9.54 6.69
CA ILE A 133 16.90 9.30 5.63
C ILE A 133 17.84 8.14 5.97
N GLU A 134 18.37 8.11 7.20
CA GLU A 134 19.25 7.02 7.65
C GLU A 134 18.50 5.69 7.76
N THR A 135 17.26 5.73 8.22
CA THR A 135 16.41 4.55 8.35
C THR A 135 16.12 3.96 6.99
N ILE A 136 15.63 4.75 6.04
CA ILE A 136 15.34 4.35 4.66
C ILE A 136 16.60 3.82 3.99
N SER A 137 17.73 4.51 4.09
CA SER A 137 18.99 4.05 3.46
C SER A 137 19.49 2.73 4.05
N ARG A 138 19.25 2.48 5.34
CA ARG A 138 19.68 1.26 6.03
C ARG A 138 18.74 0.08 5.81
N THR A 139 17.44 0.29 5.80
CA THR A 139 16.43 -0.79 5.75
C THR A 139 15.87 -1.01 4.35
N GLY A 140 15.94 0.01 3.48
CA GLY A 140 15.20 0.03 2.22
C GLY A 140 13.69 -0.02 2.39
N ARG A 141 13.18 0.22 3.61
CA ARG A 141 11.75 0.11 3.96
C ARG A 141 11.16 1.48 4.23
N ILE A 142 9.99 1.72 3.64
CA ILE A 142 9.28 2.99 3.70
C ILE A 142 7.80 2.70 3.92
N THR A 143 7.21 3.27 4.96
CA THR A 143 5.80 3.18 5.26
C THR A 143 5.24 4.59 5.23
N LEU A 144 4.31 4.80 4.31
CA LEU A 144 3.55 6.03 4.14
C LEU A 144 2.28 5.94 4.96
N TRP A 145 1.84 7.06 5.51
CA TRP A 145 0.56 7.22 6.19
C TRP A 145 -0.14 8.49 5.71
N TRP A 146 -1.47 8.43 5.60
CA TRP A 146 -2.36 9.56 5.34
C TRP A 146 -3.42 9.62 6.43
N ASP A 147 -3.69 10.82 6.96
CA ASP A 147 -4.84 11.08 7.84
C ASP A 147 -6.16 10.97 7.07
#